data_AF-A0A7V7DEW6-F1
#
_entry.id   AF-A0A7V7DEW6-F1
#
_cell.length_a   1.000
_cell.length_b   1.000
_cell.length_c   1.000
_cell.angle_alpha   90.00
_cell.angle_beta   90.00
_cell.angle_gamma   90.00
#
_symmetry.space_group_name_H-M   'P 1'
#
loop_
_entity.id
_entity.type
_entity.pdbx_description
1 polymer ?
#
loop_
_entity_poly.entity_id
_entity_poly.type
_entity_poly.pdbx_seq_one_letter_code
_entity_poly.pdbx_strand_id
1 'polypeptide(L)'
;MKKVCRYFRGSKIYLIAVSVFLVIWIGAHFLLPRNEAFAYVLNGTSWSGSQATMYSTGGSSNATFDAAFVEATRNWNNLSNFQYLNASEFKDPCADPNTYGPPWFSGYSFRSDSCGASFGSSTLAVNFRWTIGSEISQAGTVFNTAWSWDVHNGSGSTIDFRRVATHELGHALGLGHESVNTALMNPFYSEFIENPQPDDIDGIRTIYGGGDGSRASVVAFVTRFYQQCLSRNPDQAGLDGWVNALVSGALTGADVANGFIFSQEFINWNTSNGEFVTILYNAFFGRVPDTVGYNGWVNSLNSGNSRQAVLNGFIYSQEFNNIASFYGIKAYQEA
;
A
#
# COMPACT_ATOMS: atom_id res chain seq x y z
N MET A 1 14.18 14.59 8.48
CA MET A 1 13.17 13.58 8.12
C MET A 1 13.81 12.55 7.20
N LYS A 2 13.56 11.26 7.43
CA LYS A 2 14.16 10.16 6.65
C LYS A 2 13.32 9.94 5.39
N LYS A 3 13.96 9.73 4.23
CA LYS A 3 13.28 9.49 2.96
C LYS A 3 13.27 8.00 2.65
N VAL A 4 12.12 7.50 2.22
CA VAL A 4 11.96 6.09 1.89
C VAL A 4 12.70 5.78 0.59
N CYS A 5 12.36 6.45 -0.52
CA CYS A 5 13.00 6.23 -1.82
C CYS A 5 13.48 7.53 -2.50
N ARG A 6 14.49 7.40 -3.38
CA ARG A 6 14.91 8.44 -4.35
C ARG A 6 14.69 7.88 -5.76
N TYR A 7 13.82 8.53 -6.55
CA TYR A 7 13.53 8.09 -7.91
C TYR A 7 14.79 8.07 -8.78
N PHE A 8 15.23 6.89 -9.21
CA PHE A 8 16.25 6.71 -10.24
C PHE A 8 15.62 6.06 -11.47
N ARG A 9 15.60 6.80 -12.59
CA ARG A 9 15.15 6.28 -13.88
C ARG A 9 16.29 5.49 -14.52
N GLY A 10 16.30 4.17 -14.33
CA GLY A 10 17.20 3.26 -15.02
C GLY A 10 16.74 2.97 -16.44
N SER A 11 16.77 3.96 -17.35
CA SER A 11 16.46 3.72 -18.75
C SER A 11 17.67 3.11 -19.47
N LYS A 12 17.76 1.78 -19.54
CA LYS A 12 18.51 1.12 -20.61
C LYS A 12 17.51 0.79 -21.73
N ILE A 13 17.38 1.72 -22.66
CA ILE A 13 16.69 1.47 -23.93
C ILE A 13 17.58 0.48 -24.71
N TYR A 14 17.14 -0.76 -24.86
CA TYR A 14 17.74 -1.67 -25.84
C TYR A 14 17.24 -1.27 -27.23
N LEU A 15 17.91 -0.28 -27.83
CA LEU A 15 17.77 0.04 -29.24
C LEU A 15 18.45 -1.07 -30.04
N ILE A 16 17.67 -1.82 -30.81
CA ILE A 16 18.17 -2.56 -31.96
C ILE A 16 18.79 -1.52 -32.89
N ALA A 17 20.10 -1.60 -33.07
CA ALA A 17 20.87 -0.66 -33.87
C ALA A 17 20.42 -0.69 -35.33
N VAL A 18 19.98 0.46 -35.84
CA VAL A 18 20.16 0.85 -37.24
C VAL A 18 20.63 2.31 -37.23
N SER A 19 21.83 2.52 -37.76
CA SER A 19 22.56 3.79 -37.83
C SER A 19 21.83 4.87 -38.63
N VAL A 20 21.98 6.14 -38.25
CA VAL A 20 22.60 7.24 -39.05
C VAL A 20 22.44 8.59 -38.31
N PHE A 21 23.49 9.41 -38.40
CA PHE A 21 23.77 10.72 -37.82
C PHE A 21 22.71 11.83 -38.01
N LEU A 22 22.56 12.73 -37.01
CA LEU A 22 22.89 14.18 -37.17
C LEU A 22 22.89 14.94 -35.83
N VAL A 23 23.83 15.87 -35.70
CA VAL A 23 24.02 16.86 -34.62
C VAL A 23 23.32 18.16 -35.00
N ILE A 24 22.51 18.78 -34.11
CA ILE A 24 22.36 20.25 -34.03
C ILE A 24 22.12 20.68 -32.57
N TRP A 25 22.92 21.65 -32.12
CA TRP A 25 22.82 22.39 -30.87
C TRP A 25 22.27 23.79 -31.19
N ILE A 26 21.13 24.20 -30.63
CA ILE A 26 20.73 25.63 -30.55
C ILE A 26 20.04 25.85 -29.20
N GLY A 27 20.59 26.77 -28.41
CA GLY A 27 20.00 27.21 -27.16
C GLY A 27 18.91 28.27 -27.36
N ALA A 28 17.94 28.28 -26.45
CA ALA A 28 17.11 29.45 -26.17
C ALA A 28 16.64 29.36 -24.70
N HIS A 29 17.05 30.33 -23.89
CA HIS A 29 16.43 30.58 -22.59
C HIS A 29 15.03 31.18 -22.84
N PHE A 30 14.00 30.48 -22.40
CA PHE A 30 12.65 31.05 -22.23
C PHE A 30 12.23 30.86 -20.77
N LEU A 31 11.83 31.97 -20.14
CA LEU A 31 11.23 31.98 -18.82
C LEU A 31 9.73 31.65 -18.91
N LEU A 32 9.22 31.07 -17.79
CA LEU A 32 7.84 30.88 -17.33
C LEU A 32 7.16 29.51 -17.67
N PRO A 33 6.27 28.95 -16.80
CA PRO A 33 5.89 29.28 -15.42
C PRO A 33 6.04 28.09 -14.42
N ARG A 34 5.96 28.40 -13.11
CA ARG A 34 5.65 27.40 -12.05
C ARG A 34 4.12 27.18 -12.04
N ASN A 35 3.71 25.92 -12.11
CA ASN A 35 2.43 25.27 -11.76
C ASN A 35 2.58 23.81 -12.23
N GLU A 36 2.07 22.71 -11.67
CA GLU A 36 1.32 22.29 -10.47
C GLU A 36 1.26 20.74 -10.59
N ALA A 37 0.71 20.06 -9.59
CA ALA A 37 0.72 18.61 -9.29
C ALA A 37 0.28 17.62 -10.40
N PHE A 38 0.73 16.35 -10.27
CA PHE A 38 -0.05 15.13 -10.56
C PHE A 38 0.64 13.87 -9.97
N ALA A 39 -0.01 13.21 -9.02
CA ALA A 39 0.24 11.82 -8.64
C ALA A 39 -0.37 10.86 -9.68
N TYR A 40 -0.06 11.10 -10.96
CA TYR A 40 -0.42 10.23 -12.07
C TYR A 40 0.85 9.90 -12.83
N VAL A 41 1.24 8.61 -12.83
CA VAL A 41 2.25 8.16 -13.78
C VAL A 41 1.56 8.07 -15.14
N LEU A 42 1.60 9.16 -15.91
CA LEU A 42 1.06 9.24 -17.29
C LEU A 42 1.78 8.32 -18.31
N ASN A 43 2.61 7.39 -17.83
CA ASN A 43 3.21 6.25 -18.52
C ASN A 43 3.50 5.15 -17.47
N GLY A 44 2.48 4.75 -16.72
CA GLY A 44 2.60 3.80 -15.61
C GLY A 44 3.08 2.43 -16.10
N THR A 45 4.19 1.95 -15.54
CA THR A 45 4.68 0.60 -15.82
C THR A 45 4.06 -0.36 -14.81
N SER A 46 3.54 -1.48 -15.26
CA SER A 46 2.89 -2.48 -14.41
C SER A 46 3.31 -3.89 -14.80
N TRP A 47 3.13 -4.87 -13.92
CA TRP A 47 3.21 -6.26 -14.35
C TRP A 47 2.11 -6.55 -15.37
N SER A 48 2.39 -7.35 -16.40
CA SER A 48 1.38 -7.75 -17.39
C SER A 48 0.44 -8.84 -16.93
N GLY A 49 0.81 -9.57 -15.88
CA GLY A 49 -0.03 -10.56 -15.22
C GLY A 49 -0.63 -10.05 -13.92
N SER A 50 -1.53 -10.85 -13.36
CA SER A 50 -2.09 -10.65 -12.01
C SER A 50 -1.18 -11.16 -10.89
N GLN A 51 0.05 -11.59 -11.20
CA GLN A 51 0.96 -12.17 -10.22
C GLN A 51 2.42 -11.84 -10.50
N ALA A 52 3.21 -11.68 -9.44
CA ALA A 52 4.68 -11.71 -9.51
C ALA A 52 5.25 -12.43 -8.28
N THR A 53 6.37 -13.12 -8.47
CA THR A 53 7.05 -13.85 -7.38
C THR A 53 8.05 -12.94 -6.67
N MET A 54 7.96 -12.94 -5.35
CA MET A 54 8.79 -12.21 -4.42
C MET A 54 9.81 -13.16 -3.79
N TYR A 55 11.08 -12.95 -4.09
CA TYR A 55 12.20 -13.76 -3.65
C TYR A 55 12.81 -13.15 -2.39
N SER A 56 12.79 -13.91 -1.30
CA SER A 56 13.44 -13.54 -0.04
C SER A 56 14.93 -13.89 -0.07
N THR A 57 15.67 -13.65 1.00
CA THR A 57 17.12 -13.97 1.00
C THR A 57 17.42 -15.45 1.21
N GLY A 58 16.45 -16.23 1.70
CA GLY A 58 16.53 -17.70 1.82
C GLY A 58 17.54 -18.21 2.86
N GLY A 59 18.23 -17.33 3.58
CA GLY A 59 19.26 -17.66 4.56
C GLY A 59 18.82 -17.47 6.02
N SER A 60 19.32 -18.31 6.93
CA SER A 60 18.96 -18.28 8.35
C SER A 60 19.32 -16.97 9.07
N SER A 61 20.37 -16.27 8.61
CA SER A 61 20.82 -15.00 9.20
C SER A 61 19.80 -13.86 9.02
N ASN A 62 18.89 -13.97 8.05
CA ASN A 62 17.89 -12.95 7.73
C ASN A 62 16.46 -13.47 7.94
N ALA A 63 16.26 -14.60 8.63
CA ALA A 63 14.96 -15.25 8.73
C ALA A 63 13.84 -14.32 9.25
N THR A 64 14.15 -13.43 10.20
CA THR A 64 13.20 -12.42 10.72
C THR A 64 12.80 -11.41 9.64
N PHE A 65 13.77 -10.92 8.85
CA PHE A 65 13.50 -9.99 7.76
C PHE A 65 12.78 -10.66 6.59
N ASP A 66 13.12 -11.91 6.27
CA ASP A 66 12.41 -12.70 5.27
C ASP A 66 10.94 -12.90 5.67
N ALA A 67 10.66 -13.23 6.93
CA ALA A 67 9.30 -13.34 7.43
C ALA A 67 8.54 -12.00 7.35
N ALA A 68 9.19 -10.89 7.73
CA ALA A 68 8.62 -9.55 7.63
C ALA A 68 8.40 -9.11 6.17
N PHE A 69 9.27 -9.51 5.24
CA PHE A 69 9.10 -9.24 3.82
C PHE A 69 7.89 -9.98 3.25
N VAL A 70 7.70 -11.24 3.65
CA VAL A 70 6.49 -12.01 3.31
C VAL A 70 5.23 -11.38 3.92
N GLU A 71 5.31 -10.80 5.11
CA GLU A 71 4.19 -10.04 5.69
C GLU A 71 3.91 -8.77 4.87
N ALA A 72 4.95 -8.03 4.47
CA ALA A 72 4.82 -6.84 3.65
C ALA A 72 4.17 -7.12 2.27
N THR A 73 4.40 -8.30 1.67
CA THR A 73 3.70 -8.69 0.43
C THR A 73 2.21 -8.96 0.67
N ARG A 74 1.87 -9.57 1.80
CA ARG A 74 0.46 -9.80 2.19
C ARG A 74 -0.32 -8.52 2.40
N ASN A 75 0.34 -7.44 2.83
CA ASN A 75 -0.30 -6.13 3.00
C ASN A 75 -0.81 -5.54 1.68
N TRP A 76 -0.32 -6.00 0.52
CA TRP A 76 -0.82 -5.61 -0.80
C TRP A 76 -1.78 -6.64 -1.43
N ASN A 77 -1.64 -7.90 -1.06
CA ASN A 77 -2.47 -8.97 -1.59
C ASN A 77 -3.95 -8.76 -1.23
N ASN A 78 -4.84 -9.16 -2.13
CA ASN A 78 -6.29 -8.99 -2.02
C ASN A 78 -6.78 -7.53 -2.01
N LEU A 79 -5.91 -6.54 -2.21
CA LEU A 79 -6.36 -5.14 -2.36
C LEU A 79 -6.70 -4.80 -3.81
N SER A 80 -6.27 -5.61 -4.77
CA SER A 80 -6.56 -5.52 -6.20
C SER A 80 -6.68 -6.94 -6.78
N ASN A 81 -6.83 -7.08 -8.10
CA ASN A 81 -6.72 -8.39 -8.75
C ASN A 81 -5.29 -8.94 -8.80
N PHE A 82 -4.29 -8.16 -8.36
CA PHE A 82 -2.89 -8.57 -8.32
C PHE A 82 -2.53 -9.30 -7.01
N GLN A 83 -1.64 -10.30 -7.11
CA GLN A 83 -1.15 -11.09 -5.98
C GLN A 83 0.37 -11.27 -6.05
N TYR A 84 1.06 -10.93 -4.97
CA TYR A 84 2.41 -11.39 -4.74
C TYR A 84 2.43 -12.86 -4.31
N LEU A 85 3.26 -13.64 -4.98
CA LEU A 85 3.67 -14.97 -4.57
C LEU A 85 5.00 -14.85 -3.82
N ASN A 86 5.32 -15.77 -2.90
CA ASN A 86 6.58 -15.71 -2.13
C ASN A 86 7.42 -16.97 -2.39
N ALA A 87 8.73 -16.80 -2.55
CA ALA A 87 9.70 -17.88 -2.70
C ALA A 87 10.91 -17.65 -1.78
N SER A 88 11.36 -18.70 -1.09
CA SER A 88 12.48 -18.66 -0.15
C SER A 88 13.82 -18.97 -0.84
N GLU A 89 14.13 -18.25 -1.91
CA GLU A 89 15.38 -18.36 -2.67
C GLU A 89 15.93 -16.96 -2.93
N PHE A 90 17.25 -16.76 -2.78
CA PHE A 90 17.86 -15.47 -3.07
C PHE A 90 17.95 -15.21 -4.58
N LYS A 91 17.34 -14.10 -5.02
CA LYS A 91 17.63 -13.49 -6.31
C LYS A 91 18.12 -12.07 -6.10
N ASP A 92 19.27 -11.76 -6.69
CA ASP A 92 19.90 -10.45 -6.50
C ASP A 92 19.03 -9.35 -7.14
N PRO A 93 18.50 -8.39 -6.36
CA PRO A 93 17.70 -7.29 -6.91
C PRO A 93 18.48 -6.37 -7.84
N CYS A 94 19.82 -6.39 -7.84
CA CYS A 94 20.67 -5.61 -8.72
C CYS A 94 21.12 -6.37 -9.98
N ALA A 95 20.76 -7.65 -10.13
CA ALA A 95 21.17 -8.43 -11.29
C ALA A 95 20.55 -7.90 -12.58
N ASP A 96 21.27 -8.05 -13.69
CA ASP A 96 20.72 -7.79 -15.02
C ASP A 96 19.49 -8.69 -15.26
N PRO A 97 18.37 -8.17 -15.78
CA PRO A 97 17.16 -8.96 -16.01
C PRO A 97 17.34 -10.20 -16.87
N ASN A 98 18.34 -10.20 -17.75
CA ASN A 98 18.64 -11.36 -18.59
C ASN A 98 19.31 -12.51 -17.82
N THR A 99 19.71 -12.29 -16.57
CA THR A 99 20.41 -13.28 -15.73
C THR A 99 19.48 -14.42 -15.32
N TYR A 100 18.23 -14.11 -14.96
CA TYR A 100 17.28 -15.08 -14.44
C TYR A 100 16.20 -15.49 -15.44
N GLY A 101 15.92 -14.63 -16.44
CA GLY A 101 14.84 -14.85 -17.40
C GLY A 101 13.44 -14.88 -16.75
N PRO A 102 12.39 -15.17 -17.53
CA PRO A 102 11.04 -15.31 -17.00
C PRO A 102 10.88 -16.61 -16.16
N PRO A 103 9.92 -16.67 -15.21
CA PRO A 103 8.94 -15.63 -14.90
C PRO A 103 9.56 -14.45 -14.17
N TRP A 104 9.05 -13.27 -14.52
CA TRP A 104 9.45 -11.99 -13.96
C TRP A 104 9.21 -11.93 -12.45
N PHE A 105 10.13 -11.30 -11.73
CA PHE A 105 10.18 -11.42 -10.27
C PHE A 105 10.62 -10.11 -9.60
N SER A 106 10.49 -10.07 -8.29
CA SER A 106 11.18 -9.07 -7.48
C SER A 106 11.88 -9.70 -6.28
N GLY A 107 13.02 -9.16 -5.90
CA GLY A 107 13.81 -9.61 -4.74
C GLY A 107 14.21 -8.45 -3.84
N TYR A 108 14.85 -8.76 -2.72
CA TYR A 108 15.45 -7.73 -1.88
C TYR A 108 16.83 -8.10 -1.33
N SER A 109 17.61 -7.08 -0.97
CA SER A 109 18.90 -7.26 -0.28
C SER A 109 19.27 -6.03 0.56
N PHE A 110 20.11 -6.23 1.58
CA PHE A 110 20.77 -5.14 2.31
C PHE A 110 22.11 -4.82 1.64
N ARG A 111 22.38 -3.54 1.36
CA ARG A 111 23.61 -3.10 0.67
C ARG A 111 24.12 -1.76 1.20
N SER A 112 25.43 -1.55 1.05
CA SER A 112 26.09 -0.25 1.30
C SER A 112 25.93 0.74 0.13
N ASP A 113 25.49 0.26 -1.04
CA ASP A 113 25.22 1.05 -2.22
C ASP A 113 23.89 0.68 -2.88
N SER A 114 23.42 1.57 -3.75
CA SER A 114 22.18 1.47 -4.51
C SER A 114 22.46 0.87 -5.89
N CYS A 115 22.88 -0.40 -5.92
CA CYS A 115 23.30 -1.12 -7.13
C CYS A 115 24.43 -0.40 -7.90
N GLY A 116 25.51 -0.06 -7.19
CA GLY A 116 26.69 0.61 -7.75
C GLY A 116 26.65 2.14 -7.72
N ALA A 117 25.54 2.74 -7.28
CA ALA A 117 25.43 4.18 -7.01
C ALA A 117 25.39 4.46 -5.49
N SER A 118 25.89 5.61 -5.03
CA SER A 118 25.76 5.98 -3.62
C SER A 118 24.30 6.27 -3.25
N PHE A 119 23.88 5.81 -2.06
CA PHE A 119 22.62 6.24 -1.47
C PHE A 119 22.61 7.76 -1.22
N GLY A 120 21.42 8.36 -1.23
CA GLY A 120 21.25 9.68 -0.65
C GLY A 120 21.47 9.65 0.86
N SER A 121 21.95 10.75 1.44
CA SER A 121 22.27 10.85 2.88
C SER A 121 21.08 10.57 3.81
N SER A 122 19.85 10.68 3.31
CA SER A 122 18.62 10.40 4.05
C SER A 122 17.83 9.20 3.51
N THR A 123 18.38 8.44 2.56
CA THR A 123 17.66 7.38 1.85
C THR A 123 17.70 6.07 2.63
N LEU A 124 16.52 5.52 2.91
CA LEU A 124 16.35 4.25 3.60
C LEU A 124 16.46 3.06 2.63
N ALA A 125 15.75 3.11 1.51
CA ALA A 125 15.77 2.05 0.51
C ALA A 125 15.62 2.62 -0.90
N VAL A 126 15.80 1.77 -1.91
CA VAL A 126 15.51 2.10 -3.30
C VAL A 126 14.91 0.88 -3.97
N ASN A 127 13.74 1.04 -4.58
CA ASN A 127 13.18 0.08 -5.52
C ASN A 127 13.58 0.40 -6.96
N PHE A 128 14.00 -0.63 -7.69
CA PHE A 128 14.30 -0.59 -9.11
C PHE A 128 13.25 -1.38 -9.88
N ARG A 129 12.96 -0.94 -11.10
CA ARG A 129 12.10 -1.64 -12.05
C ARG A 129 12.80 -1.70 -13.40
N TRP A 130 12.81 -2.88 -13.99
CA TRP A 130 13.14 -3.12 -15.37
C TRP A 130 11.88 -3.40 -16.15
N THR A 131 11.81 -2.88 -17.37
CA THR A 131 10.60 -2.95 -18.17
C THR A 131 10.89 -3.37 -19.60
N ILE A 132 9.92 -4.06 -20.19
CA ILE A 132 9.83 -4.32 -21.63
C ILE A 132 8.60 -3.56 -22.12
N GLY A 133 8.81 -2.46 -22.83
CA GLY A 133 7.73 -1.51 -23.08
C GLY A 133 7.20 -0.90 -21.77
N SER A 134 5.90 -0.98 -21.55
CA SER A 134 5.23 -0.57 -20.30
C SER A 134 5.15 -1.70 -19.26
N GLU A 135 5.59 -2.91 -19.58
CA GLU A 135 5.47 -4.05 -18.68
C GLU A 135 6.70 -4.17 -17.78
N ILE A 136 6.50 -4.36 -16.48
CA ILE A 136 7.57 -4.69 -15.55
C ILE A 136 8.02 -6.14 -15.82
N SER A 137 9.31 -6.32 -16.12
CA SER A 137 9.95 -7.61 -16.31
C SER A 137 10.83 -8.04 -15.12
N GLN A 138 11.21 -7.10 -14.27
CA GLN A 138 11.86 -7.37 -12.99
C GLN A 138 11.68 -6.15 -12.09
N ALA A 139 11.57 -6.37 -10.79
CA ALA A 139 11.79 -5.32 -9.81
C ALA A 139 12.78 -5.78 -8.74
N GLY A 140 13.23 -4.88 -7.89
CA GLY A 140 14.15 -5.25 -6.82
C GLY A 140 14.36 -4.12 -5.84
N THR A 141 14.47 -4.46 -4.56
CA THR A 141 14.63 -3.46 -3.50
C THR A 141 15.99 -3.62 -2.81
N VAL A 142 16.71 -2.52 -2.65
CA VAL A 142 17.93 -2.47 -1.84
C VAL A 142 17.70 -1.62 -0.60
N PHE A 143 18.03 -2.17 0.57
CA PHE A 143 17.93 -1.50 1.86
C PHE A 143 19.31 -1.03 2.31
N ASN A 144 19.42 0.25 2.66
CA ASN A 144 20.70 0.89 2.96
C ASN A 144 21.25 0.45 4.32
N THR A 145 22.42 -0.19 4.33
CA THR A 145 23.08 -0.69 5.56
C THR A 145 23.67 0.40 6.44
N ALA A 146 23.64 1.67 6.01
CA ALA A 146 23.99 2.80 6.88
C ALA A 146 22.95 3.06 7.98
N TRP A 147 21.76 2.45 7.88
CA TRP A 147 20.71 2.53 8.89
C TRP A 147 20.62 1.24 9.71
N SER A 148 20.21 1.38 10.97
CA SER A 148 19.87 0.24 11.83
C SER A 148 18.43 -0.20 11.56
N TRP A 149 18.29 -1.46 11.15
CA TRP A 149 17.02 -2.10 10.80
C TRP A 149 16.58 -3.08 11.88
N ASP A 150 15.28 -3.14 12.10
CA ASP A 150 14.64 -4.14 12.97
C ASP A 150 13.21 -4.39 12.45
N VAL A 151 12.51 -5.35 13.05
CA VAL A 151 11.09 -5.62 12.76
C VAL A 151 10.30 -5.37 14.04
N HIS A 152 9.47 -4.33 14.04
CA HIS A 152 8.68 -3.95 15.20
C HIS A 152 7.35 -3.28 14.81
N ASN A 153 6.44 -3.18 15.77
CA ASN A 153 5.18 -2.45 15.62
C ASN A 153 5.30 -1.09 16.31
N GLY A 154 4.69 -0.04 15.73
CA GLY A 154 4.67 1.30 16.32
C GLY A 154 6.02 2.03 16.28
N SER A 155 6.31 2.78 17.36
CA SER A 155 7.54 3.58 17.49
C SER A 155 8.69 2.75 18.06
N GLY A 156 9.84 2.77 17.39
CA GLY A 156 11.07 2.10 17.83
C GLY A 156 12.30 2.98 17.62
N SER A 157 13.42 2.63 18.26
CA SER A 157 14.69 3.34 18.08
C SER A 157 15.38 3.03 16.75
N THR A 158 14.95 1.97 16.08
CA THR A 158 15.42 1.47 14.78
C THR A 158 14.37 1.68 13.69
N ILE A 159 14.78 1.59 12.42
CA ILE A 159 13.82 1.64 11.30
C ILE A 159 13.11 0.31 11.20
N ASP A 160 11.77 0.34 11.27
CA ASP A 160 10.98 -0.85 10.97
C ASP A 160 11.11 -1.24 9.49
N PHE A 161 11.73 -2.39 9.27
CA PHE A 161 11.94 -2.98 7.96
C PHE A 161 10.63 -3.29 7.26
N ARG A 162 9.63 -3.82 7.98
CA ARG A 162 8.36 -4.25 7.36
C ARG A 162 7.67 -3.07 6.70
N ARG A 163 7.54 -1.95 7.42
CA ARG A 163 6.93 -0.72 6.92
C ARG A 163 7.62 -0.17 5.67
N VAL A 164 8.96 -0.11 5.67
CA VAL A 164 9.71 0.34 4.49
C VAL A 164 9.57 -0.66 3.33
N ALA A 165 9.63 -1.96 3.62
CA ALA A 165 9.41 -2.98 2.61
C ALA A 165 8.02 -2.88 1.96
N THR A 166 6.96 -2.65 2.73
CA THR A 166 5.61 -2.47 2.19
C THR A 166 5.56 -1.26 1.25
N HIS A 167 6.20 -0.14 1.60
CA HIS A 167 6.32 1.01 0.70
C HIS A 167 7.06 0.66 -0.61
N GLU A 168 8.23 0.04 -0.52
CA GLU A 168 9.02 -0.29 -1.71
C GLU A 168 8.32 -1.32 -2.61
N LEU A 169 7.50 -2.20 -2.04
CA LEU A 169 6.62 -3.09 -2.79
C LEU A 169 5.53 -2.33 -3.54
N GLY A 170 5.02 -1.21 -3.01
CA GLY A 170 4.12 -0.33 -3.77
C GLY A 170 4.79 0.21 -5.05
N HIS A 171 6.07 0.57 -4.98
CA HIS A 171 6.84 0.88 -6.19
C HIS A 171 6.97 -0.31 -7.12
N ALA A 172 7.25 -1.51 -6.60
CA ALA A 172 7.26 -2.74 -7.41
C ALA A 172 5.90 -3.03 -8.07
N LEU A 173 4.78 -2.56 -7.52
CA LEU A 173 3.44 -2.61 -8.13
C LEU A 173 3.21 -1.51 -9.19
N GLY A 174 4.12 -0.55 -9.36
CA GLY A 174 3.92 0.54 -10.32
C GLY A 174 3.51 1.87 -9.68
N LEU A 175 3.26 1.92 -8.36
CA LEU A 175 2.89 3.16 -7.68
C LEU A 175 4.03 4.18 -7.68
N GLY A 176 3.64 5.46 -7.75
CA GLY A 176 4.49 6.60 -7.45
C GLY A 176 4.45 6.97 -5.97
N HIS A 177 5.19 8.01 -5.60
CA HIS A 177 5.03 8.62 -4.28
C HIS A 177 3.75 9.47 -4.24
N GLU A 178 3.11 9.51 -3.08
CA GLU A 178 1.98 10.42 -2.78
C GLU A 178 2.31 11.29 -1.56
N SER A 179 2.13 12.61 -1.66
CA SER A 179 2.60 13.53 -0.60
C SER A 179 1.57 14.55 -0.11
N VAL A 180 0.39 14.56 -0.71
CA VAL A 180 -0.73 15.43 -0.33
C VAL A 180 -1.62 14.71 0.68
N ASN A 181 -1.94 13.45 0.40
CA ASN A 181 -2.74 12.59 1.26
C ASN A 181 -1.87 11.81 2.25
N THR A 182 -2.54 11.28 3.29
CA THR A 182 -1.92 10.27 4.15
C THR A 182 -1.81 8.97 3.35
N ALA A 183 -0.58 8.59 3.02
CA ALA A 183 -0.28 7.47 2.15
C ALA A 183 0.91 6.68 2.71
N LEU A 184 0.87 5.36 2.55
CA LEU A 184 2.06 4.53 2.75
C LEU A 184 3.12 4.93 1.72
N MET A 185 2.72 5.27 0.50
CA MET A 185 3.61 5.77 -0.55
C MET A 185 4.12 7.20 -0.31
N ASN A 186 3.98 7.75 0.90
CA ASN A 186 4.65 9.01 1.24
C ASN A 186 6.17 8.86 1.18
N PRO A 187 6.89 9.79 0.51
CA PRO A 187 8.34 9.69 0.37
C PRO A 187 9.09 9.84 1.70
N PHE A 188 8.41 10.28 2.77
CA PHE A 188 8.99 10.43 4.11
C PHE A 188 8.47 9.34 5.05
N TYR A 189 9.41 8.73 5.78
CA TYR A 189 9.10 7.67 6.73
C TYR A 189 8.15 8.18 7.84
N SER A 190 7.07 7.43 8.06
CA SER A 190 6.12 7.62 9.16
C SER A 190 6.23 6.47 10.14
N GLU A 191 6.13 6.75 11.44
CA GLU A 191 6.09 5.73 12.48
C GLU A 191 4.70 5.12 12.69
N PHE A 192 3.67 5.66 12.02
CA PHE A 192 2.27 5.34 12.28
C PHE A 192 1.54 4.69 11.11
N ILE A 193 2.13 4.71 9.91
CA ILE A 193 1.51 4.17 8.69
C ILE A 193 2.17 2.84 8.36
N GLU A 194 1.54 1.73 8.75
CA GLU A 194 2.07 0.37 8.57
C GLU A 194 1.54 -0.35 7.33
N ASN A 195 0.38 0.07 6.83
CA ASN A 195 -0.36 -0.61 5.78
C ASN A 195 -0.74 0.36 4.65
N PRO A 196 -1.01 -0.13 3.42
CA PRO A 196 -1.55 0.70 2.35
C PRO A 196 -2.80 1.47 2.80
N GLN A 197 -2.82 2.75 2.46
CA GLN A 197 -3.91 3.70 2.70
C GLN A 197 -4.79 3.79 1.42
N PRO A 198 -5.97 4.44 1.47
CA PRO A 198 -6.91 4.54 0.35
C PRO A 198 -6.28 4.99 -0.95
N ASP A 199 -5.43 6.02 -0.91
CA ASP A 199 -4.77 6.52 -2.10
C ASP A 199 -3.89 5.44 -2.74
N ASP A 200 -3.13 4.72 -1.91
CA ASP A 200 -2.29 3.61 -2.33
C ASP A 200 -3.12 2.47 -2.94
N ILE A 201 -4.25 2.15 -2.30
CA ILE A 201 -5.21 1.12 -2.67
C ILE A 201 -5.88 1.46 -4.01
N ASP A 202 -6.39 2.69 -4.16
CA ASP A 202 -7.00 3.18 -5.38
C ASP A 202 -5.99 3.22 -6.53
N GLY A 203 -4.73 3.55 -6.22
CA GLY A 203 -3.61 3.45 -7.15
C GLY A 203 -3.43 2.04 -7.71
N ILE A 204 -3.29 1.02 -6.86
CA ILE A 204 -3.07 -0.36 -7.34
C ILE A 204 -4.31 -0.93 -8.04
N ARG A 205 -5.50 -0.50 -7.66
CA ARG A 205 -6.75 -0.89 -8.33
C ARG A 205 -6.91 -0.24 -9.69
N THR A 206 -6.40 0.97 -9.87
CA THR A 206 -6.34 1.60 -11.20
C THR A 206 -5.40 0.83 -12.12
N ILE A 207 -4.29 0.31 -11.58
CA ILE A 207 -3.29 -0.41 -12.36
C ILE A 207 -3.73 -1.85 -12.68
N TYR A 208 -4.26 -2.57 -11.69
CA TYR A 208 -4.52 -4.02 -11.80
C TYR A 208 -6.00 -4.39 -11.78
N GLY A 209 -6.90 -3.43 -11.63
CA GLY A 209 -8.31 -3.68 -11.37
C GLY A 209 -8.57 -4.17 -9.95
N GLY A 210 -9.85 -4.36 -9.63
CA GLY A 210 -10.36 -4.63 -8.30
C GLY A 210 -11.53 -3.69 -8.00
N GLY A 211 -12.48 -4.11 -7.17
CA GLY A 211 -13.73 -3.37 -6.99
C GLY A 211 -14.80 -3.65 -8.06
N ASP A 212 -14.71 -4.80 -8.71
CA ASP A 212 -15.71 -5.29 -9.68
C ASP A 212 -16.93 -5.95 -9.01
N GLY A 213 -17.05 -5.85 -7.68
CA GLY A 213 -18.03 -6.62 -6.90
C GLY A 213 -17.76 -8.12 -6.84
N SER A 214 -16.59 -8.58 -7.31
CA SER A 214 -16.21 -9.99 -7.17
C SER A 214 -16.07 -10.38 -5.70
N ARG A 215 -16.13 -11.69 -5.43
CA ARG A 215 -15.89 -12.24 -4.11
C ARG A 215 -14.55 -11.74 -3.52
N ALA A 216 -13.51 -11.57 -4.33
CA ALA A 216 -12.22 -11.07 -3.87
C ALA A 216 -12.32 -9.61 -3.38
N SER A 217 -13.07 -8.76 -4.09
CA SER A 217 -13.36 -7.39 -3.64
C SER A 217 -14.10 -7.39 -2.29
N VAL A 218 -15.09 -8.25 -2.12
CA VAL A 218 -15.82 -8.37 -0.84
C VAL A 218 -14.91 -8.89 0.29
N VAL A 219 -14.02 -9.85 0.00
CA VAL A 219 -12.99 -10.33 0.95
C VAL A 219 -12.11 -9.18 1.43
N ALA A 220 -11.68 -8.30 0.52
CA ALA A 220 -10.86 -7.14 0.84
C ALA A 220 -11.59 -6.18 1.79
N PHE A 221 -12.86 -5.88 1.51
CA PHE A 221 -13.70 -5.03 2.36
C PHE A 221 -13.79 -5.59 3.77
N VAL A 222 -14.12 -6.87 3.93
CA VAL A 222 -14.25 -7.51 5.25
C VAL A 222 -12.90 -7.58 5.98
N THR A 223 -11.83 -7.94 5.28
CA THR A 223 -10.48 -8.04 5.85
C THR A 223 -10.03 -6.71 6.45
N ARG A 224 -10.36 -5.61 5.79
CA ARG A 224 -10.09 -4.27 6.30
C ARG A 224 -10.78 -4.03 7.65
N PHE A 225 -12.03 -4.43 7.83
CA PHE A 225 -12.71 -4.27 9.13
C PHE A 225 -12.05 -5.11 10.23
N TYR A 226 -11.63 -6.35 9.93
CA TYR A 226 -10.84 -7.15 10.88
C TYR A 226 -9.55 -6.45 11.30
N GLN A 227 -8.80 -5.93 10.33
CA GLN A 227 -7.50 -5.30 10.59
C GLN A 227 -7.65 -3.96 11.30
N GLN A 228 -8.58 -3.11 10.87
CA GLN A 228 -8.70 -1.75 11.40
C GLN A 228 -9.49 -1.71 12.72
N CYS A 229 -10.50 -2.56 12.89
CA CYS A 229 -11.28 -2.58 14.13
C CYS A 229 -10.66 -3.50 15.19
N LEU A 230 -10.07 -4.63 14.80
CA LEU A 230 -9.64 -5.68 15.74
C LEU A 230 -8.13 -5.95 15.73
N SER A 231 -7.37 -5.27 14.86
CA SER A 231 -5.92 -5.43 14.71
C SER A 231 -5.47 -6.88 14.55
N ARG A 232 -6.24 -7.67 13.81
CA ARG A 232 -5.90 -9.04 13.45
C ARG A 232 -6.35 -9.37 12.04
N ASN A 233 -5.78 -10.43 11.50
CA ASN A 233 -6.32 -11.05 10.29
C ASN A 233 -7.60 -11.85 10.62
N PRO A 234 -8.53 -11.95 9.67
CA PRO A 234 -9.69 -12.83 9.85
C PRO A 234 -9.25 -14.29 9.97
N ASP A 235 -9.99 -15.06 10.77
CA ASP A 235 -10.02 -16.50 10.59
C ASP A 235 -10.88 -16.85 9.37
N GLN A 236 -10.61 -18.00 8.75
CA GLN A 236 -11.25 -18.39 7.48
C GLN A 236 -12.77 -18.49 7.62
N ALA A 237 -13.27 -19.05 8.73
CA ALA A 237 -14.71 -19.24 8.94
C ALA A 237 -15.45 -17.91 9.12
N GLY A 238 -14.89 -16.99 9.91
CA GLY A 238 -15.41 -15.64 10.09
C GLY A 238 -15.42 -14.86 8.77
N LEU A 239 -14.33 -14.91 8.00
CA LEU A 239 -14.25 -14.27 6.69
C LEU A 239 -15.32 -14.80 5.74
N ASP A 240 -15.42 -16.12 5.59
CA ASP A 240 -16.39 -16.74 4.69
C ASP A 240 -17.83 -16.40 5.09
N GLY A 241 -18.12 -16.35 6.40
CA GLY A 241 -19.43 -15.94 6.91
C GLY A 241 -19.85 -14.54 6.44
N TRP A 242 -19.00 -13.54 6.69
CA TRP A 242 -19.25 -12.16 6.28
C TRP A 242 -19.32 -12.02 4.75
N VAL A 243 -18.37 -12.62 4.04
CA VAL A 243 -18.28 -12.50 2.58
C VAL A 243 -19.50 -13.13 1.90
N ASN A 244 -19.93 -14.32 2.34
CA ASN A 244 -21.13 -14.98 1.79
C ASN A 244 -22.40 -14.14 2.02
N ALA A 245 -22.52 -13.52 3.19
CA ALA A 245 -23.66 -12.67 3.54
C ALA A 245 -23.71 -11.38 2.70
N LEU A 246 -22.55 -10.77 2.43
CA LEU A 246 -22.44 -9.59 1.56
C LEU A 246 -22.69 -9.93 0.09
N VAL A 247 -22.08 -11.01 -0.42
CA VAL A 247 -22.24 -11.45 -1.83
C VAL A 247 -23.69 -11.84 -2.13
N SER A 248 -24.40 -12.43 -1.18
CA SER A 248 -25.83 -12.75 -1.33
C SER A 248 -26.75 -11.53 -1.15
N GLY A 249 -26.23 -10.39 -0.70
CA GLY A 249 -27.01 -9.20 -0.37
C GLY A 249 -27.83 -9.34 0.92
N ALA A 250 -27.61 -10.39 1.71
CA ALA A 250 -28.27 -10.58 3.00
C ALA A 250 -27.84 -9.55 4.04
N LEU A 251 -26.59 -9.08 3.94
CA LEU A 251 -26.04 -8.00 4.76
C LEU A 251 -25.51 -6.86 3.89
N THR A 252 -25.44 -5.69 4.49
CA THR A 252 -24.88 -4.45 3.92
C THR A 252 -23.55 -4.09 4.57
N GLY A 253 -22.86 -3.09 4.02
CA GLY A 253 -21.67 -2.51 4.66
C GLY A 253 -21.96 -1.99 6.07
N ALA A 254 -23.16 -1.45 6.31
CA ALA A 254 -23.62 -0.99 7.62
C ALA A 254 -23.74 -2.13 8.62
N ASP A 255 -24.21 -3.30 8.19
CA ASP A 255 -24.32 -4.46 9.07
C ASP A 255 -22.95 -4.99 9.50
N VAL A 256 -22.00 -5.03 8.57
CA VAL A 256 -20.59 -5.34 8.85
C VAL A 256 -20.03 -4.32 9.84
N ALA A 257 -20.17 -3.03 9.54
CA ALA A 257 -19.72 -1.94 10.40
C ALA A 257 -20.22 -2.07 11.84
N ASN A 258 -21.53 -2.27 12.04
CA ASN A 258 -22.12 -2.47 13.36
C ASN A 258 -21.58 -3.75 14.02
N GLY A 259 -21.48 -4.85 13.26
CA GLY A 259 -20.99 -6.13 13.75
C GLY A 259 -19.56 -6.07 14.30
N PHE A 260 -18.66 -5.31 13.66
CA PHE A 260 -17.29 -5.13 14.16
C PHE A 260 -17.23 -4.14 15.32
N ILE A 261 -17.80 -2.94 15.15
CA ILE A 261 -17.67 -1.84 16.12
C ILE A 261 -18.35 -2.14 17.45
N PHE A 262 -19.42 -2.94 17.45
CA PHE A 262 -20.11 -3.35 18.67
C PHE A 262 -19.88 -4.83 19.02
N SER A 263 -18.89 -5.48 18.41
CA SER A 263 -18.45 -6.79 18.86
C SER A 263 -17.89 -6.71 20.29
N GLN A 264 -18.02 -7.80 21.03
CA GLN A 264 -17.38 -7.91 22.35
C GLN A 264 -15.85 -7.74 22.25
N GLU A 265 -15.25 -8.21 21.15
CA GLU A 265 -13.82 -8.07 20.89
C GLU A 265 -13.40 -6.59 20.80
N PHE A 266 -14.13 -5.78 20.05
CA PHE A 266 -13.90 -4.34 19.97
C PHE A 266 -14.16 -3.63 21.30
N ILE A 267 -15.24 -3.99 22.00
CA ILE A 267 -15.59 -3.39 23.29
C ILE A 267 -14.49 -3.64 24.34
N ASN A 268 -13.89 -4.84 24.33
CA ASN A 268 -12.82 -5.21 25.26
C ASN A 268 -11.55 -4.37 25.12
N TRP A 269 -11.36 -3.71 23.98
CA TRP A 269 -10.24 -2.79 23.79
C TRP A 269 -10.37 -1.52 24.62
N ASN A 270 -11.58 -1.21 25.11
CA ASN A 270 -11.85 -0.05 25.96
C ASN A 270 -11.24 1.26 25.40
N THR A 271 -11.40 1.46 24.09
CA THR A 271 -10.81 2.59 23.37
C THR A 271 -11.25 3.92 23.97
N SER A 272 -10.39 4.93 23.93
CA SER A 272 -10.77 6.32 24.19
C SER A 272 -11.62 6.88 23.04
N ASN A 273 -12.24 8.04 23.23
CA ASN A 273 -13.00 8.72 22.17
C ASN A 273 -12.12 9.08 20.97
N GLY A 274 -10.86 9.46 21.22
CA GLY A 274 -9.90 9.75 20.16
C GLY A 274 -9.54 8.53 19.34
N GLU A 275 -9.17 7.44 20.00
CA GLU A 275 -8.85 6.17 19.33
C GLU A 275 -10.05 5.63 18.55
N PHE A 276 -11.25 5.70 19.13
CA PHE A 276 -12.48 5.30 18.46
C PHE A 276 -12.69 6.05 17.13
N VAL A 277 -12.56 7.38 17.14
CA VAL A 277 -12.70 8.19 15.92
C VAL A 277 -11.63 7.84 14.89
N THR A 278 -10.37 7.69 15.31
CA THR A 278 -9.27 7.29 14.41
C THR A 278 -9.54 5.93 13.76
N ILE A 279 -10.02 4.96 14.54
CA ILE A 279 -10.40 3.64 14.00
C ILE A 279 -11.54 3.76 12.99
N LEU A 280 -12.58 4.56 13.26
CA LEU A 280 -13.66 4.76 12.28
C LEU A 280 -13.13 5.36 10.97
N TYR A 281 -12.27 6.37 11.03
CA TYR A 281 -11.68 6.94 9.82
C TYR A 281 -10.88 5.88 9.02
N ASN A 282 -10.05 5.07 9.66
CA ASN A 282 -9.31 4.00 8.99
C ASN A 282 -10.21 2.85 8.48
N ALA A 283 -11.21 2.43 9.25
CA ALA A 283 -12.07 1.31 8.89
C ALA A 283 -13.12 1.67 7.82
N PHE A 284 -13.60 2.92 7.78
CA PHE A 284 -14.68 3.35 6.88
C PHE A 284 -14.12 4.06 5.67
N PHE A 285 -13.18 4.98 5.87
CA PHE A 285 -12.61 5.83 4.81
C PHE A 285 -11.19 5.47 4.39
N GLY A 286 -10.42 4.90 5.31
CA GLY A 286 -9.11 4.27 5.11
C GLY A 286 -7.98 5.25 5.33
N ARG A 287 -8.31 6.52 5.48
CA ARG A 287 -7.39 7.59 5.81
C ARG A 287 -7.45 7.86 7.30
N VAL A 288 -6.40 8.49 7.83
CA VAL A 288 -6.46 9.14 9.15
C VAL A 288 -7.41 10.36 9.09
N PRO A 289 -8.01 10.74 10.22
CA PRO A 289 -8.81 11.95 10.27
C PRO A 289 -7.97 13.21 10.09
N ASP A 290 -8.51 14.21 9.40
CA ASP A 290 -7.98 15.56 9.47
C ASP A 290 -8.28 16.18 10.85
N THR A 291 -7.56 17.25 11.19
CA THR A 291 -7.68 17.89 12.52
C THR A 291 -9.10 18.39 12.81
N VAL A 292 -9.82 18.89 11.80
CA VAL A 292 -11.18 19.45 11.98
C VAL A 292 -12.18 18.32 12.21
N GLY A 293 -12.16 17.30 11.34
CA GLY A 293 -13.00 16.11 11.46
C GLY A 293 -12.78 15.38 12.78
N TYR A 294 -11.51 15.13 13.14
CA TYR A 294 -11.14 14.49 14.41
C TYR A 294 -11.75 15.25 15.60
N ASN A 295 -11.45 16.55 15.71
CA ASN A 295 -11.91 17.37 16.84
C ASN A 295 -13.43 17.45 16.89
N GLY A 296 -14.11 17.55 15.75
CA GLY A 296 -15.56 17.58 15.68
C GLY A 296 -16.20 16.33 16.28
N TRP A 297 -15.75 15.14 15.85
CA TRP A 297 -16.29 13.88 16.35
C TRP A 297 -15.92 13.59 17.80
N VAL A 298 -14.67 13.89 18.20
CA VAL A 298 -14.23 13.73 19.59
C VAL A 298 -15.02 14.65 20.53
N ASN A 299 -15.23 15.91 20.14
CA ASN A 299 -16.05 16.84 20.94
C ASN A 299 -17.51 16.39 21.02
N SER A 300 -18.06 15.82 19.96
CA SER A 300 -19.40 15.23 19.96
C SER A 300 -19.53 14.12 21.01
N LEU A 301 -18.57 13.18 21.06
CA LEU A 301 -18.53 12.12 22.07
C LEU A 301 -18.32 12.67 23.49
N ASN A 302 -17.40 13.63 23.66
CA ASN A 302 -17.15 14.25 24.96
C ASN A 302 -18.37 15.03 25.48
N SER A 303 -19.26 15.48 24.58
CA SER A 303 -20.51 16.16 24.91
C SER A 303 -21.68 15.20 25.18
N GLY A 304 -21.44 13.88 25.18
CA GLY A 304 -22.42 12.86 25.57
C GLY A 304 -23.15 12.18 24.42
N ASN A 305 -22.80 12.43 23.15
CA ASN A 305 -23.32 11.62 22.06
C ASN A 305 -22.81 10.18 22.15
N SER A 306 -23.66 9.23 21.76
CA SER A 306 -23.30 7.82 21.77
C SER A 306 -22.33 7.48 20.64
N ARG A 307 -21.54 6.43 20.83
CA ARG A 307 -20.73 5.84 19.75
C ARG A 307 -21.56 5.37 18.57
N GLN A 308 -22.80 4.93 18.80
CA GLN A 308 -23.75 4.60 17.74
C GLN A 308 -24.12 5.84 16.90
N ALA A 309 -24.38 6.98 17.54
CA ALA A 309 -24.71 8.21 16.83
C ALA A 309 -23.53 8.66 15.94
N VAL A 310 -22.29 8.59 16.47
CA VAL A 310 -21.08 8.90 15.70
C VAL A 310 -20.90 7.89 14.57
N LEU A 311 -20.99 6.59 14.83
CA LEU A 311 -20.89 5.55 13.81
C LEU A 311 -21.90 5.76 12.66
N ASN A 312 -23.15 6.10 12.99
CA ASN A 312 -24.18 6.40 11.98
C ASN A 312 -23.77 7.58 11.09
N GLY A 313 -23.07 8.58 11.63
CA GLY A 313 -22.50 9.68 10.84
C GLY A 313 -21.48 9.22 9.79
N PHE A 314 -20.74 8.14 10.05
CA PHE A 314 -19.82 7.53 9.09
C PHE A 314 -20.57 6.63 8.10
N ILE A 315 -21.46 5.76 8.60
CA ILE A 315 -22.25 4.81 7.78
C ILE A 315 -23.08 5.54 6.73
N TYR A 316 -23.79 6.60 7.11
CA TYR A 316 -24.69 7.32 6.20
C TYR A 316 -23.99 8.47 5.45
N SER A 317 -22.66 8.49 5.44
CA SER A 317 -21.88 9.45 4.65
C SER A 317 -21.81 9.02 3.19
N GLN A 318 -21.74 10.01 2.28
CA GLN A 318 -21.47 9.76 0.87
C GLN A 318 -20.12 9.05 0.67
N GLU A 319 -19.13 9.34 1.52
CA GLU A 319 -17.80 8.74 1.45
C GLU A 319 -17.86 7.23 1.70
N PHE A 320 -18.58 6.78 2.73
CA PHE A 320 -18.79 5.35 2.97
C PHE A 320 -19.59 4.70 1.83
N ASN A 321 -20.61 5.39 1.31
CA ASN A 321 -21.39 4.86 0.19
C ASN A 321 -20.55 4.63 -1.06
N ASN A 322 -19.68 5.58 -1.40
CA ASN A 322 -18.75 5.45 -2.53
C ASN A 322 -17.80 4.27 -2.33
N ILE A 323 -17.24 4.12 -1.13
CA ILE A 323 -16.31 3.03 -0.80
C ILE A 323 -17.03 1.67 -0.84
N ALA A 324 -18.20 1.53 -0.24
CA ALA A 324 -18.94 0.27 -0.28
C ALA A 324 -19.34 -0.10 -1.72
N SER A 325 -19.85 0.88 -2.48
CA SER A 325 -20.20 0.70 -3.90
C SER A 325 -19.00 0.26 -4.73
N PHE A 326 -17.82 0.79 -4.43
CA PHE A 326 -16.58 0.37 -5.05
C PHE A 326 -16.29 -1.12 -4.82
N TYR A 327 -16.61 -1.68 -3.65
CA TYR A 327 -16.48 -3.12 -3.41
C TYR A 327 -17.66 -3.95 -3.95
N GLY A 328 -18.59 -3.33 -4.68
CA GLY A 328 -19.86 -3.95 -5.11
C GLY A 328 -20.82 -4.26 -3.95
N ILE A 329 -20.65 -3.56 -2.83
CA ILE A 329 -21.44 -3.75 -1.61
C ILE A 329 -22.44 -2.60 -1.47
N LYS A 330 -23.69 -2.93 -1.15
CA LYS A 330 -24.66 -1.91 -0.71
C LYS A 330 -24.22 -1.37 0.64
N ALA A 331 -24.02 -0.07 0.74
CA ALA A 331 -23.56 0.57 1.99
C ALA A 331 -24.56 0.40 3.13
N TYR A 332 -25.84 0.60 2.84
CA TYR A 332 -26.97 0.47 3.75
C TYR A 332 -28.24 0.20 2.92
N GLN A 333 -29.33 -0.18 3.58
CA GLN A 333 -30.63 -0.27 2.93
C GLN A 333 -31.13 1.15 2.64
N GLU A 334 -31.53 1.43 1.39
CA GLU A 334 -32.24 2.67 1.07
C GLU A 334 -33.65 2.62 1.67
N ALA A 335 -34.08 3.75 2.24
CA ALA A 335 -35.37 3.88 2.93
C ALA A 335 -36.56 3.88 1.97
#